data_AF-A0A945YNU8-F1
#
_entry.id   AF-A0A945YNU8-F1
#
_cell.length_a   1.000
_cell.length_b   1.000
_cell.length_c   1.000
_cell.angle_alpha   90.00
_cell.angle_beta   90.00
_cell.angle_gamma   90.00
#
_symmetry.space_group_name_H-M   'P 1'
#
loop_
_entity.id
_entity.type
_entity.pdbx_description
1 polymer ?
#
loop_
_entity_poly.entity_id
_entity_poly.type
_entity_poly.pdbx_seq_one_letter_code
_entity_poly.pdbx_strand_id
1 'polypeptide(L)' 'FEIYLNVIEWGRGIYGIEAAANHYFNQRAKDLTEYQAAILASYIPAPRRHHVIGDTEQSLRKVKVIRGRMMQIKLPNK' A
#
# COMPACT_ATOMS: atom_id res chain seq x y z
N PHE A 1 2.69 2.24 15.73
CA PHE A 1 2.22 2.46 14.34
C PHE A 1 1.26 1.39 13.81
N GLU A 2 1.06 0.24 14.46
CA GLU A 2 0.14 -0.83 13.96
C GLU A 2 -1.34 -0.43 13.89
N ILE A 3 -1.80 0.49 14.73
CA ILE A 3 -3.22 0.85 14.85
C ILE A 3 -3.75 1.56 13.59
N TYR A 4 -2.92 2.29 12.84
CA TYR A 4 -3.41 3.07 11.69
C TYR A 4 -3.71 2.21 10.45
N LEU A 5 -2.83 1.26 10.12
CA LEU A 5 -2.97 0.44 8.91
C LEU A 5 -4.07 -0.62 9.02
N ASN A 6 -4.43 -1.00 10.25
CA ASN A 6 -5.49 -1.97 10.52
C ASN A 6 -6.90 -1.36 10.55
N VAL A 7 -7.02 -0.03 10.58
CA VAL A 7 -8.31 0.67 10.76
C VAL A 7 -8.77 1.38 9.49
N ILE A 8 -7.86 1.79 8.60
CA ILE A 8 -8.23 2.49 7.37
C ILE A 8 -8.90 1.55 6.34
N GLU A 9 -9.77 2.15 5.54
CA GLU A 9 -10.39 1.51 4.38
C GLU A 9 -9.44 1.63 3.17
N TRP A 10 -9.09 0.48 2.59
CA TRP A 10 -8.17 0.35 1.45
C TRP A 10 -8.87 0.25 0.09
N GLY A 11 -10.21 0.20 0.12
CA GLY A 11 -11.11 -0.08 -0.99
C GLY A 11 -12.51 -0.30 -0.41
N ARG A 12 -13.57 -0.18 -1.23
CA ARG A 12 -14.94 -0.24 -0.72
C ARG A 12 -15.19 -1.54 0.06
N GLY A 13 -15.34 -1.43 1.38
CA GLY A 13 -15.56 -2.58 2.26
C GLY A 13 -14.30 -3.39 2.65
N ILE A 14 -13.10 -2.91 2.33
CA ILE A 14 -11.82 -3.57 2.63
C ILE A 14 -11.13 -2.80 3.75
N TYR A 15 -11.21 -3.33 4.98
CA TYR A 15 -10.64 -2.69 6.16
C TYR A 15 -9.42 -3.43 6.68
N GLY A 16 -8.35 -2.68 6.92
CA GLY A 16 -7.10 -3.21 7.44
C GLY A 16 -6.15 -3.80 6.39
N ILE A 17 -4.85 -3.75 6.71
CA ILE A 17 -3.78 -4.12 5.76
C ILE A 17 -3.79 -5.61 5.39
N GLU A 18 -4.19 -6.49 6.30
CA GLU A 18 -4.27 -7.94 6.02
C GLU A 18 -5.37 -8.23 4.99
N ALA A 19 -6.55 -7.61 5.13
CA ALA A 19 -7.63 -7.75 4.17
C ALA A 19 -7.24 -7.16 2.81
N ALA A 20 -6.52 -6.04 2.79
CA ALA A 20 -6.01 -5.44 1.55
C ALA A 20 -4.97 -6.33 0.86
N ALA A 21 -4.01 -6.89 1.62
CA ALA A 21 -2.99 -7.79 1.08
C ALA A 21 -3.60 -9.05 0.45
N ASN A 22 -4.61 -9.63 1.11
CA ASN A 22 -5.34 -10.77 0.58
C ASN A 22 -6.16 -10.39 -0.67
N HIS A 23 -6.90 -9.28 -0.62
CA HIS A 23 -7.75 -8.86 -1.73
C HIS A 23 -6.97 -8.52 -3.01
N TYR A 24 -5.87 -7.74 -2.90
CA TYR A 24 -5.13 -7.25 -4.07
C TYR A 24 -4.04 -8.22 -4.56
N PHE A 25 -3.49 -9.06 -3.68
CA PHE A 25 -2.32 -9.89 -4.01
C PHE A 25 -2.44 -11.36 -3.60
N ASN A 26 -3.54 -11.77 -2.94
CA ASN A 26 -3.72 -13.11 -2.39
C ASN A 26 -2.56 -13.56 -1.49
N GLN A 27 -2.04 -12.63 -0.68
CA GLN A 27 -0.90 -12.83 0.23
C GLN A 27 -1.20 -12.29 1.63
N ARG A 28 -0.44 -12.75 2.63
CA ARG A 28 -0.47 -12.14 3.97
C ARG A 28 0.29 -10.82 3.96
N ALA A 29 -0.09 -9.86 4.80
CA ALA A 29 0.55 -8.54 4.81
C ALA A 29 2.07 -8.61 5.06
N LYS A 30 2.52 -9.57 5.88
CA LYS A 30 3.94 -9.79 6.18
C LYS A 30 4.75 -10.37 5.01
N ASP A 31 4.08 -10.97 4.04
CA ASP A 31 4.71 -11.62 2.89
C ASP A 31 4.73 -10.69 1.65
N LEU A 32 4.21 -9.46 1.79
CA LEU A 32 4.23 -8.46 0.73
C LEU A 32 5.67 -8.02 0.40
N THR A 33 5.96 -7.95 -0.89
CA THR A 33 7.17 -7.30 -1.39
C THR A 33 7.11 -5.79 -1.15
N GLU A 34 8.27 -5.13 -1.14
CA GLU A 34 8.36 -3.66 -1.05
C GLU A 34 7.54 -2.95 -2.14
N TYR A 35 7.47 -3.55 -3.34
CA TYR A 35 6.71 -3.01 -4.46
C TYR A 35 5.20 -3.09 -4.21
N GLN A 36 4.69 -4.22 -3.72
CA GLN A 36 3.27 -4.37 -3.39
C GLN A 36 2.87 -3.48 -2.21
N ALA A 37 3.74 -3.36 -1.19
CA ALA A 37 3.55 -2.41 -0.10
C ALA A 37 3.51 -0.96 -0.60
N ALA A 38 4.36 -0.58 -1.56
CA ALA A 38 4.34 0.75 -2.17
C ALA A 38 3.06 1.02 -2.97
N ILE A 39 2.51 0.00 -3.65
CA ILE A 39 1.20 0.09 -4.32
C ILE A 39 0.11 0.36 -3.27
N LEU A 40 0.02 -0.44 -2.21
CA LEU A 40 -0.97 -0.22 -1.15
C LEU A 40 -0.81 1.18 -0.53
N ALA A 41 0.39 1.57 -0.14
CA ALA A 41 0.66 2.89 0.44
C ALA A 41 0.24 4.05 -0.49
N SER A 42 0.25 3.83 -1.81
CA SER A 42 -0.18 4.84 -2.78
C SER A 42 -1.70 5.07 -2.80
N TYR A 43 -2.50 4.15 -2.27
CA TYR A 43 -3.96 4.24 -2.13
C TYR A 43 -4.39 5.17 -0.98
N ILE A 44 -3.65 5.19 0.14
CA ILE A 44 -4.01 5.91 1.38
C ILE A 44 -4.30 7.42 1.16
N PRO A 45 -3.54 8.18 0.36
CA PRO A 45 -3.80 9.62 0.18
C PRO A 45 -5.03 9.93 -0.70
N ALA A 46 -5.60 8.94 -1.41
CA ALA A 46 -6.69 9.14 -2.36
C ALA A 46 -7.73 8.01 -2.30
N PRO A 47 -8.46 7.87 -1.18
CA PRO A 47 -9.31 6.71 -0.92
C PRO A 47 -10.54 6.56 -1.83
N ARG A 48 -10.80 7.52 -2.72
CA ARG A 48 -11.89 7.44 -3.70
C ARG A 48 -11.43 7.02 -5.10
N ARG A 49 -10.12 6.86 -5.33
CA ARG A 49 -9.54 6.56 -6.65
C ARG A 49 -8.75 5.25 -6.70
N HIS A 50 -9.04 4.32 -5.79
CA HIS A 50 -8.37 3.03 -5.68
C HIS A 50 -8.31 2.24 -7.01
N HIS A 51 -9.40 2.23 -7.78
CA HIS A 51 -9.45 1.54 -9.09
C HIS A 51 -8.51 2.11 -10.17
N VAL A 52 -7.89 3.27 -9.96
CA VAL A 52 -7.05 3.92 -10.99
C VAL A 52 -5.56 3.84 -10.63
N ILE A 53 -5.25 3.44 -9.40
CA ILE A 53 -3.89 3.43 -8.87
C ILE A 53 -3.30 2.02 -9.06
N GLY A 54 -2.24 1.91 -9.87
CA GLY A 54 -1.63 0.65 -10.34
C GLY A 54 -1.80 0.44 -11.84
N ASP A 55 -2.90 0.92 -12.41
CA ASP A 55 -3.30 0.63 -13.81
C ASP A 55 -3.05 1.79 -14.78
N THR A 56 -2.57 2.94 -14.29
CA THR A 56 -2.27 4.12 -15.11
C THR A 56 -0.81 4.55 -14.98
N GLU A 57 -0.22 5.07 -16.06
CA GLU A 57 1.12 5.69 -16.08
C GLU A 57 1.34 6.68 -14.91
N GLN A 58 0.33 7.50 -14.63
CA GLN A 58 0.40 8.49 -13.56
C GLN A 58 0.49 7.83 -12.17
N SER A 59 -0.24 6.74 -11.96
CA SER A 59 -0.19 5.99 -10.71
C SER A 59 1.13 5.23 -10.53
N LEU A 60 1.68 4.65 -11.60
CA LEU A 60 2.97 3.97 -11.57
C LEU A 60 4.12 4.93 -11.21
N ARG A 61 4.05 6.18 -11.68
CA ARG A 61 4.99 7.24 -11.26
C ARG A 61 4.92 7.49 -9.75
N LYS A 62 3.72 7.51 -9.16
CA LYS A 62 3.53 7.68 -7.72
C LYS A 62 4.11 6.51 -6.93
N VAL A 63 3.87 5.27 -7.37
CA VAL A 63 4.45 4.06 -6.77
C VAL A 63 5.97 4.11 -6.80
N LYS A 64 6.57 4.53 -7.92
CA LYS A 64 8.02 4.68 -8.06
C LYS A 64 8.60 5.69 -7.06
N VAL A 65 7.92 6.83 -6.84
CA VAL A 65 8.35 7.83 -5.85
C VAL A 65 8.28 7.26 -4.43
N ILE A 66 7.19 6.58 -4.07
CA ILE A 66 7.01 5.98 -2.74
C ILE A 66 8.09 4.93 -2.49
N ARG A 67 8.29 4.02 -3.44
CA ARG A 67 9.32 2.98 -3.35
C ARG A 67 10.73 3.58 -3.23
N GLY A 68 11.02 4.62 -4.02
CA GLY A 68 12.29 5.35 -3.93
C GLY A 68 12.56 5.90 -2.54
N ARG A 69 11.53 6.45 -1.87
CA ARG A 69 11.63 6.93 -0.49
C ARG A 69 11.78 5.79 0.52
N MET A 70 11.06 4.68 0.35
CA MET A 70 11.17 3.51 1.22
C MET A 70 12.61 2.98 1.28
N MET A 71 13.29 2.88 0.13
CA MET A 71 14.69 2.42 0.06
C MET A 71 15.69 3.35 0.74
N GLN A 72 15.34 4.63 0.94
CA GLN A 72 16.20 5.62 1.60
C GLN A 72 16.01 5.63 3.12
N ILE A 73 14.95 5.00 3.63
CA ILE A 73 14.66 4.96 5.06
C ILE A 73 15.39 3.77 5.67
N LYS A 74 16.34 4.04 6.57
CA LYS A 74 16.77 3.02 7.53
C LYS A 74 15.66 2.87 8.57
N LEU A 75 15.00 1.72 8.58
CA LEU A 75 14.12 1.38 9.68
C LEU A 75 14.95 1.36 10.97
N PRO A 76 14.50 2.04 12.05
CA PRO A 76 15.16 1.90 13.34
C PRO A 76 15.17 0.42 13.70
N ASN A 77 16.35 -0.08 14.07
CA ASN A 77 16.47 -1.46 14.54
C ASN A 77 15.48 -1.66 15.70
N LYS A 78 14.68 -2.72 15.61
CA LYS A 78 13.80 -3.15 16.71
C LYS A 78 14.62 -3.61 17.89
#